data_AF-A0A1V4UD54-F1
#
_entry.id   AF-A0A1V4UD54-F1
#
_cell.length_a   1.000
_cell.length_b   1.000
_cell.length_c   1.000
_cell.angle_alpha   90.00
_cell.angle_beta   90.00
_cell.angle_gamma   90.00
#
_symmetry.space_group_name_H-M   'P 1'
#
loop_
_entity.id
_entity.type
_entity.pdbx_description
1 polymer ?
#
loop_
_entity_poly.entity_id
_entity_poly.type
_entity_poly.pdbx_seq_one_letter_code
_entity_poly.pdbx_strand_id
1 'polypeptide(L)'
;MLVKSDIPAPLFFNVVMIYILFALDVATTDQILSMGGYEINTLMAYVVQFPLLHLVLKGLVLLFIASVAVWSEEKVRYSGMAALLVVICWYGFVIANNVTVLIALCSKTGGG
;
A
#
# COMPACT_ATOMS: atom_id res chain seq x y z
N MET A 1 11.90 -18.38 -30.00
CA MET A 1 12.12 -18.33 -28.54
C MET A 1 10.76 -18.10 -27.90
N LEU A 2 10.17 -19.12 -27.29
CA LEU A 2 8.82 -19.05 -26.71
C LEU A 2 8.89 -18.19 -25.43
N VAL A 3 8.38 -16.96 -25.50
CA VAL A 3 8.14 -16.13 -24.30
C VAL A 3 6.93 -16.74 -23.59
N LYS A 4 7.18 -17.70 -22.69
CA LYS A 4 6.18 -18.14 -21.73
C LYS A 4 6.38 -17.34 -20.46
N SER A 5 5.93 -16.09 -20.48
CA SER A 5 5.86 -15.25 -19.27
C SER A 5 4.56 -15.60 -18.53
N ASP A 6 4.49 -16.82 -18.01
CA ASP A 6 3.51 -17.13 -16.98
C ASP A 6 4.08 -16.52 -15.70
N ILE A 7 3.58 -15.34 -15.30
CA ILE A 7 3.96 -14.74 -14.00
C ILE A 7 3.74 -15.81 -12.92
N PRO A 8 4.74 -16.12 -12.09
CA PRO A 8 4.57 -17.12 -11.05
C PRO A 8 3.36 -16.76 -10.19
N ALA A 9 2.41 -17.70 -10.04
CA ALA A 9 1.19 -17.46 -9.26
C ALA A 9 1.47 -16.83 -7.87
N PRO A 10 2.52 -17.24 -7.11
CA PRO A 10 2.86 -16.59 -5.84
C PRO A 10 3.21 -15.09 -5.97
N LEU A 11 3.87 -14.70 -7.06
CA LEU A 11 4.24 -13.31 -7.33
C LEU A 11 2.98 -12.48 -7.61
N PHE A 12 2.05 -13.03 -8.40
CA PHE A 12 0.75 -12.42 -8.63
C PHE A 12 -0.04 -12.21 -7.32
N PHE A 13 -0.13 -13.24 -6.46
CA PHE A 13 -0.81 -13.11 -5.17
C PHE A 13 -0.21 -12.01 -4.28
N ASN A 14 1.13 -11.90 -4.24
CA ASN A 14 1.78 -10.83 -3.48
C ASN A 14 1.47 -9.44 -4.03
N VAL A 15 1.42 -9.26 -5.35
CA VAL A 15 1.03 -7.98 -5.97
C VAL A 15 -0.43 -7.62 -5.63
N VAL A 16 -1.34 -8.59 -5.69
CA VAL A 16 -2.74 -8.39 -5.27
C VAL A 16 -2.83 -8.02 -3.78
N MET A 17 -2.04 -8.66 -2.92
CA MET A 17 -2.00 -8.33 -1.50
C MET A 17 -1.54 -6.89 -1.26
N ILE A 18 -0.48 -6.44 -1.96
CA ILE A 18 -0.01 -5.06 -1.88
C ILE A 18 -1.08 -4.08 -2.38
N TYR A 19 -1.80 -4.42 -3.46
CA TYR A 19 -2.92 -3.61 -3.94
C TYR A 19 -4.00 -3.43 -2.86
N ILE A 20 -4.40 -4.52 -2.19
CA ILE A 20 -5.37 -4.46 -1.08
C ILE A 20 -4.85 -3.58 0.06
N LEU A 21 -3.57 -3.75 0.45
CA LEU A 21 -2.96 -2.92 1.48
C LEU A 21 -2.93 -1.44 1.09
N PHE A 22 -2.66 -1.11 -0.17
CA PHE A 22 -2.66 0.27 -0.65
C PHE A 22 -4.07 0.87 -0.63
N ALA A 23 -5.09 0.10 -1.01
CA ALA A 23 -6.47 0.53 -0.95
C ALA A 23 -6.92 0.79 0.50
N LEU A 24 -6.53 -0.09 1.43
CA LEU A 24 -6.79 0.10 2.86
C LEU A 24 -6.06 1.34 3.41
N ASP A 25 -4.84 1.60 2.96
CA ASP A 25 -4.07 2.78 3.38
C ASP A 25 -4.79 4.05 2.95
N VAL A 26 -5.17 4.15 1.66
CA VAL A 26 -5.94 5.28 1.13
C VAL A 26 -7.26 5.46 1.90
N ALA A 27 -8.01 4.38 2.12
CA ALA A 27 -9.29 4.44 2.81
C ALA A 27 -9.14 4.87 4.28
N THR A 28 -8.16 4.32 5.00
CA THR A 28 -7.93 4.67 6.41
C THR A 28 -7.45 6.11 6.56
N THR A 29 -6.55 6.58 5.70
CA THR A 29 -6.11 7.97 5.68
C THR A 29 -7.25 8.94 5.37
N ASP A 30 -8.08 8.64 4.37
CA ASP A 30 -9.25 9.46 4.02
C ASP A 30 -10.23 9.58 5.21
N GLN A 31 -10.52 8.47 5.88
CA GLN A 31 -11.35 8.46 7.09
C GLN A 31 -10.72 9.27 8.23
N ILE A 32 -9.43 9.10 8.51
CA ILE A 32 -8.72 9.87 9.55
C ILE A 32 -8.82 11.38 9.27
N LEU A 33 -8.60 11.82 8.03
CA LEU A 33 -8.69 13.23 7.65
C LEU A 33 -10.12 13.76 7.77
N SER A 34 -11.12 12.96 7.39
CA SER A 34 -12.54 13.33 7.52
C SER A 34 -12.97 13.52 8.99
N MET A 35 -12.30 12.84 9.93
CA MET A 35 -12.52 12.95 11.37
C MET A 35 -11.68 14.06 12.03
N GLY A 36 -10.99 14.90 11.24
CA GLY A 36 -10.16 16.00 11.74
C GLY A 36 -8.74 15.60 12.15
N GLY A 37 -8.27 14.42 11.75
CA GLY A 37 -6.86 14.04 11.84
C GLY A 37 -5.98 14.81 10.86
N TYR A 38 -4.67 14.62 10.95
CA TYR A 38 -3.69 15.24 10.05
C TYR A 38 -2.60 14.26 9.62
N GLU A 39 -2.12 14.43 8.39
CA GLU A 39 -1.00 13.67 7.84
C GLU A 39 0.32 14.28 8.32
N ILE A 40 1.16 13.48 8.98
CA ILE A 40 2.44 13.96 9.55
C ILE A 40 3.47 14.15 8.44
N ASN A 41 3.42 13.32 7.39
CA ASN A 41 4.34 13.42 6.28
C ASN A 41 3.98 14.62 5.39
N THR A 42 4.78 15.69 5.46
CA THR A 42 4.54 16.96 4.73
C THR A 42 4.40 16.77 3.22
N LEU A 43 5.10 15.81 2.62
CA LEU A 43 4.97 15.52 1.19
C LEU A 43 3.62 14.86 0.87
N MET A 44 3.19 13.91 1.71
CA MET A 44 1.90 13.25 1.55
C MET A 44 0.74 14.14 1.93
N ALA A 45 0.93 15.12 2.83
CA ALA A 45 -0.11 16.05 3.28
C ALA A 45 -0.78 16.80 2.11
N TYR A 46 -0.05 17.11 1.04
CA TYR A 46 -0.63 17.71 -0.18
C TYR A 46 -1.36 16.68 -1.06
N VAL A 47 -0.89 15.44 -1.08
CA VAL A 47 -1.44 14.37 -1.91
C VAL A 47 -2.77 13.87 -1.36
N VAL A 48 -2.84 13.67 -0.04
CA VAL A 48 -4.01 13.09 0.64
C VAL A 48 -5.23 14.01 0.64
N GLN A 49 -5.07 15.30 0.33
CA GLN A 49 -6.19 16.23 0.14
C GLN A 49 -7.07 15.87 -1.06
N PHE A 50 -6.53 15.12 -2.02
CA PHE A 50 -7.25 14.67 -3.20
C PHE A 50 -7.21 13.14 -3.27
N PRO A 51 -8.30 12.44 -2.87
CA PRO A 51 -8.32 10.97 -2.83
C PRO A 51 -7.94 10.31 -4.16
N LEU A 52 -8.34 10.92 -5.29
CA LEU A 52 -7.96 10.45 -6.63
C LEU A 52 -6.45 10.54 -6.87
N LEU A 53 -5.80 11.63 -6.44
CA LEU A 53 -4.35 11.81 -6.59
C LEU A 53 -3.59 10.79 -5.73
N HIS A 54 -4.07 10.55 -4.50
CA HIS A 54 -3.54 9.52 -3.62
C HIS A 54 -3.62 8.13 -4.26
N LEU A 55 -4.78 7.77 -4.84
CA LEU A 55 -4.97 6.49 -5.52
C LEU A 55 -4.08 6.35 -6.76
N VAL A 56 -3.94 7.40 -7.58
CA VAL A 56 -3.05 7.42 -8.74
C VAL A 56 -1.60 7.20 -8.32
N LEU A 57 -1.13 7.91 -7.29
CA LEU A 57 0.23 7.77 -6.77
C LEU A 57 0.48 6.33 -6.29
N LYS A 58 -0.46 5.75 -5.54
CA LYS A 58 -0.38 4.33 -5.11
C LYS A 58 -0.35 3.37 -6.30
N GLY A 59 -1.12 3.64 -7.34
CA GLY A 59 -1.09 2.86 -8.58
C GLY A 59 0.28 2.90 -9.27
N LEU A 60 0.90 4.08 -9.39
CA LEU A 60 2.24 4.23 -9.95
C LEU A 60 3.30 3.50 -9.11
N VAL A 61 3.23 3.62 -7.80
CA VAL A 61 4.13 2.91 -6.87
C VAL A 61 3.95 1.40 -6.99
N LEU A 62 2.72 0.91 -7.11
CA LEU A 62 2.44 -0.52 -7.28
C LEU A 62 3.02 -1.05 -8.60
N LEU A 63 2.83 -0.32 -9.71
CA LEU A 63 3.40 -0.68 -11.00
C LEU A 63 4.93 -0.74 -10.94
N PHE A 64 5.56 0.23 -10.27
CA PHE A 64 7.00 0.24 -10.06
C PHE A 64 7.47 -0.98 -9.26
N ILE A 65 6.85 -1.25 -8.11
CA ILE A 65 7.19 -2.41 -7.26
C ILE A 65 7.00 -3.72 -8.01
N ALA A 66 5.89 -3.89 -8.72
CA ALA A 66 5.61 -5.09 -9.51
C ALA A 66 6.64 -5.28 -10.63
N SER A 67 6.99 -4.21 -11.35
CA SER A 67 8.00 -4.25 -12.42
C SER A 67 9.37 -4.64 -11.90
N VAL A 68 9.81 -4.03 -10.79
CA VAL A 68 11.08 -4.35 -10.14
C VAL A 68 11.08 -5.78 -9.60
N ALA A 69 9.99 -6.23 -8.98
CA ALA A 69 9.89 -7.58 -8.44
C ALA A 69 9.97 -8.65 -9.53
N VAL A 70 9.27 -8.46 -10.65
CA VAL A 70 9.36 -9.36 -11.82
C VAL A 70 10.78 -9.38 -12.37
N TRP A 71 11.38 -8.20 -12.57
CA TRP A 71 12.76 -8.10 -13.07
C TRP A 71 13.77 -8.76 -12.13
N SER A 72 13.63 -8.58 -10.82
CA SER A 72 14.50 -9.23 -9.83
C SER A 72 14.34 -10.74 -9.80
N GLU A 73 13.11 -11.25 -9.91
CA GLU A 73 12.82 -12.69 -9.95
C GLU A 73 13.46 -13.37 -11.17
N GLU A 74 13.51 -12.68 -12.32
CA GLU A 74 14.20 -13.16 -13.53
C GLU A 74 15.73 -13.22 -13.37
N LYS A 75 16.32 -12.35 -12.55
CA LYS A 75 17.78 -12.31 -12.32
C LYS A 75 18.22 -13.30 -11.26
N VAL A 76 17.50 -13.34 -10.14
CA VAL A 76 17.79 -14.21 -8.99
C VAL A 76 16.48 -14.78 -8.49
N ARG A 77 16.34 -16.10 -8.64
CA ARG A 77 15.15 -16.84 -8.20
C ARG A 77 14.86 -16.55 -6.72
N TYR A 78 13.60 -16.30 -6.40
CA TYR A 78 13.09 -15.88 -5.09
C TYR A 78 13.42 -14.45 -4.62
N SER A 79 14.23 -13.69 -5.35
CA SER A 79 14.58 -12.32 -4.96
C SER A 79 13.38 -11.37 -5.05
N GLY A 80 12.56 -11.49 -6.09
CA GLY A 80 11.36 -10.67 -6.25
C GLY A 80 10.33 -10.98 -5.17
N MET A 81 10.11 -12.27 -4.90
CA MET A 81 9.22 -12.70 -3.81
C MET A 81 9.65 -12.18 -2.44
N ALA A 82 10.96 -12.26 -2.11
CA ALA A 82 11.47 -11.73 -0.85
C ALA A 82 11.25 -10.22 -0.71
N ALA A 83 11.50 -9.45 -1.79
CA ALA A 83 11.27 -8.02 -1.81
C ALA A 83 9.79 -7.66 -1.58
N LEU A 84 8.87 -8.37 -2.26
CA LEU A 84 7.43 -8.17 -2.07
C LEU A 84 6.98 -8.48 -0.64
N LEU A 85 7.55 -9.51 -0.02
CA LEU A 85 7.22 -9.88 1.36
C LEU A 85 7.63 -8.78 2.36
N VAL A 86 8.81 -8.17 2.17
CA VAL A 86 9.25 -7.01 2.97
C VAL A 86 8.29 -5.85 2.82
N VAL A 87 7.86 -5.55 1.59
CA VAL A 87 6.88 -4.48 1.33
C VAL A 87 5.54 -4.78 2.00
N ILE A 88 5.04 -6.02 1.91
CA ILE A 88 3.80 -6.45 2.56
C ILE A 88 3.88 -6.28 4.08
N CYS A 89 4.97 -6.73 4.71
CA CYS A 89 5.16 -6.58 6.15
C CYS A 89 5.19 -5.10 6.58
N TRP A 90 5.90 -4.27 5.82
CA TRP A 90 5.96 -2.83 6.10
C TRP A 90 4.58 -2.18 5.99
N TYR A 91 3.84 -2.45 4.92
CA TYR A 91 2.50 -1.90 4.75
C TYR A 91 1.50 -2.48 5.76
N GLY A 92 1.66 -3.73 6.20
CA GLY A 92 0.90 -4.28 7.32
C GLY A 92 1.06 -3.46 8.60
N PHE A 93 2.28 -3.02 8.91
CA PHE A 93 2.55 -2.12 10.05
C PHE A 93 1.89 -0.74 9.86
N VAL A 94 1.98 -0.15 8.66
CA VAL A 94 1.34 1.13 8.34
C VAL A 94 -0.19 1.06 8.55
N ILE A 95 -0.84 0.01 8.05
CA ILE A 95 -2.28 -0.19 8.24
C ILE A 95 -2.63 -0.35 9.72
N ALA A 96 -1.86 -1.14 10.47
CA ALA A 96 -2.09 -1.31 11.90
C ALA A 96 -2.02 0.03 12.65
N ASN A 97 -1.05 0.90 12.29
CA ASN A 97 -0.97 2.24 12.83
C ASN A 97 -2.19 3.10 12.46
N ASN A 98 -2.58 3.15 11.18
CA ASN A 98 -3.74 3.95 10.75
C ASN A 98 -5.04 3.48 11.41
N VAL A 99 -5.25 2.16 11.52
CA VAL A 99 -6.40 1.59 12.23
C VAL A 99 -6.40 1.99 13.71
N THR A 100 -5.25 1.97 14.37
CA THR A 100 -5.14 2.39 15.78
C THR A 100 -5.51 3.87 15.96
N VAL A 101 -5.02 4.74 15.06
CA VAL A 101 -5.39 6.17 15.06
C VAL A 101 -6.88 6.35 14.79
N LEU A 102 -7.46 5.60 13.84
CA LEU A 102 -8.88 5.68 13.51
C LEU A 102 -9.76 5.27 14.69
N ILE A 103 -9.41 4.19 15.41
CA ILE A 103 -10.11 3.76 16.64
C ILE A 103 -10.03 4.86 17.71
N ALA A 104 -8.86 5.49 17.88
CA ALA A 104 -8.66 6.57 18.84
C ALA A 104 -9.49 7.81 18.51
N LEU A 105 -9.67 8.14 17.23
CA LEU A 105 -10.52 9.25 16.79
C LEU A 105 -12.01 8.92 16.99
N CYS A 106 -12.45 7.72 16.58
CA CYS A 106 -13.84 7.28 16.74
C CYS A 106 -14.28 7.26 18.21
N SER A 107 -13.41 6.80 19.12
CA SER A 107 -13.71 6.80 20.56
C SER A 107 -13.81 8.21 21.17
N LYS A 108 -13.14 9.21 20.60
CA LYS A 108 -13.31 10.62 21.01
C LYS A 108 -14.62 11.23 20.50
N THR A 109 -15.08 10.85 19.31
CA THR A 109 -16.32 11.38 18.71
C THR A 109 -17.59 10.77 19.32
N GLY A 110 -17.53 9.53 19.81
CA GLY A 110 -18.68 8.84 20.43
C GLY A 110 -18.89 9.10 21.94
N GLY A 111 -18.06 9.96 22.56
CA GLY A 111 -18.07 10.23 24.00
C GLY A 111 -18.74 11.55 24.42
N GLY A 112 -19.72 12.04 23.65
CA GLY A 112 -20.50 13.26 23.94
C GLY A 112 -21.87 12.98 24.53
#